data_AF-A0A1M7SVS5-F1
#
_entry.id   AF-A0A1M7SVS5-F1
#
_cell.length_a   1.000
_cell.length_b   1.000
_cell.length_c   1.000
_cell.angle_alpha   90.00
_cell.angle_beta   90.00
_cell.angle_gamma   90.00
#
_symmetry.space_group_name_H-M   'P 1'
#
loop_
_entity.id
_entity.type
_entity.pdbx_description
1 polymer ?
#
loop_
_entity_poly.entity_id
_entity_poly.type
_entity_poly.pdbx_seq_one_letter_code
_entity_poly.pdbx_strand_id
1 'polypeptide(L)'
;MKFLPHAQPPAWPFLAWLSAALAGVVAPALAMLLFVEAPAPAPLALIGGPILALGLMGAGMIAAAAAGRLWIGVVLALLTGAGLILFAQALGMPRLAHPLSTGLALIIASISFAARGALFARSASDKGWLIAVAVVAGEAAILLTASAMPGMLPDWLLALLPAQWASTAIQTGLTGTGIDTRAASSALLALAGTAAATLLVARLWPRRWPYLIMFTAWLGLSALVWHQPGPPMPGAELAKAATPSGQYAARSTDAEPDAAACSVAGPVHD
;
A
#
# COMPACT_ATOMS: atom_id res chain seq x y z
N MET A 1 -0.69 -53.85 1.60
CA MET A 1 -1.15 -52.47 1.29
C MET A 1 -1.74 -51.88 2.56
N LYS A 2 -1.08 -50.91 3.18
CA LYS A 2 -1.56 -50.27 4.41
C LYS A 2 -2.44 -49.08 3.99
N PHE A 3 -3.75 -49.23 4.11
CA PHE A 3 -4.67 -48.09 4.06
C PHE A 3 -4.41 -47.23 5.29
N LEU A 4 -3.87 -46.02 5.09
CA LEU A 4 -3.85 -45.00 6.14
C LEU A 4 -5.24 -44.35 6.16
N PRO A 5 -6.02 -44.47 7.24
CA PRO A 5 -7.33 -43.84 7.34
C PRO A 5 -7.17 -42.35 7.66
N HIS A 6 -7.98 -41.55 6.96
CA HIS A 6 -8.57 -40.28 7.39
C HIS A 6 -7.59 -39.10 7.47
N ALA A 7 -7.45 -38.40 6.34
CA ALA A 7 -7.18 -36.97 6.39
C ALA A 7 -8.24 -36.34 7.30
N GLN A 8 -7.82 -35.79 8.44
CA GLN A 8 -8.72 -35.09 9.33
C GLN A 8 -9.45 -34.00 8.53
N PRO A 9 -10.77 -33.80 8.74
CA PRO A 9 -11.42 -32.64 8.20
C PRO A 9 -10.65 -31.40 8.69
N PRO A 10 -10.39 -30.40 7.83
CA PRO A 10 -9.75 -29.18 8.28
C PRO A 10 -10.58 -28.65 9.45
N ALA A 11 -10.01 -28.59 10.64
CA ALA A 11 -10.63 -27.85 11.73
C ALA A 11 -10.67 -26.41 11.23
N TRP A 12 -11.84 -25.94 10.78
CA TRP A 12 -12.04 -24.55 10.40
C TRP A 12 -11.61 -23.72 11.60
N PRO A 13 -10.46 -23.04 11.58
CA PRO A 13 -9.97 -22.41 12.79
C PRO A 13 -10.88 -21.21 13.00
N PHE A 14 -11.81 -21.31 13.95
CA PHE A 14 -12.65 -20.20 14.39
C PHE A 14 -11.79 -18.94 14.59
N LEU A 15 -10.57 -19.12 15.11
CA LEU A 15 -9.54 -18.09 15.27
C LEU A 15 -9.10 -17.44 13.95
N ALA A 16 -8.97 -18.18 12.85
CA ALA A 16 -8.60 -17.63 11.56
C ALA A 16 -9.70 -16.71 11.02
N TRP A 17 -10.96 -17.14 11.10
CA TRP A 17 -12.11 -16.33 10.70
C TRP A 17 -12.32 -15.12 11.60
N LEU A 18 -12.15 -15.31 12.91
CA LEU A 18 -12.15 -14.22 13.88
C LEU A 18 -11.05 -13.20 13.54
N SER A 19 -9.83 -13.64 13.24
CA SER A 19 -8.74 -12.75 12.87
C SER A 19 -9.01 -12.00 11.56
N ALA A 20 -9.62 -12.65 10.56
CA ALA A 20 -10.04 -12.00 9.33
C ALA A 20 -11.11 -10.92 9.58
N ALA A 21 -12.09 -11.20 10.44
CA ALA A 21 -13.12 -10.24 10.82
C ALA A 21 -12.55 -9.07 11.63
N LEU A 22 -11.65 -9.35 12.58
CA LEU A 22 -11.01 -8.33 13.40
C LEU A 22 -10.11 -7.41 12.57
N ALA A 23 -9.18 -7.99 11.79
CA ALA A 23 -8.25 -7.22 10.97
C ALA A 23 -8.92 -6.56 9.76
N GLY A 24 -9.92 -7.21 9.18
CA GLY A 24 -10.61 -6.73 7.98
C GLY A 24 -11.71 -5.72 8.23
N VAL A 25 -12.47 -5.87 9.33
CA VAL A 25 -13.69 -5.07 9.58
C VAL A 25 -13.58 -4.28 10.88
N VAL A 26 -13.34 -4.94 12.01
CA VAL A 26 -13.44 -4.28 13.33
C VAL A 26 -12.37 -3.22 13.50
N ALA A 27 -11.10 -3.55 13.27
CA ALA A 27 -10.01 -2.60 13.43
C ALA A 27 -10.10 -1.41 12.46
N PRO A 28 -10.39 -1.60 11.14
CA PRO A 28 -10.61 -0.48 10.22
C PRO A 28 -11.82 0.38 10.59
N ALA A 29 -12.94 -0.23 11.00
CA ALA A 29 -14.14 0.53 11.41
C ALA A 29 -13.88 1.35 12.68
N LEU A 30 -13.20 0.76 13.67
CA LEU A 30 -12.76 1.48 14.88
C LEU A 30 -11.81 2.62 14.54
N ALA A 31 -10.85 2.40 13.63
CA ALA A 31 -9.97 3.46 13.15
C ALA A 31 -10.79 4.60 12.53
N MET A 32 -11.72 4.29 11.62
CA MET A 32 -12.61 5.31 11.04
C MET A 32 -13.36 6.10 12.11
N LEU A 33 -13.94 5.43 13.11
CA LEU A 33 -14.66 6.08 14.21
C LEU A 33 -13.76 7.01 15.04
N LEU A 34 -12.55 6.56 15.38
CA LEU A 34 -11.59 7.38 16.13
C LEU A 34 -11.17 8.65 15.35
N PHE A 35 -11.17 8.57 14.02
CA PHE A 35 -10.82 9.70 13.16
C PHE A 35 -12.01 10.55 12.72
N VAL A 36 -13.26 10.18 13.01
CA VAL A 36 -14.43 11.02 12.65
C VAL A 36 -14.38 12.38 13.32
N GLU A 37 -13.95 12.44 14.58
CA GLU A 37 -13.97 13.67 15.39
C GLU A 37 -12.65 14.45 15.36
N ALA A 38 -11.64 13.98 14.61
CA ALA A 38 -10.35 14.65 14.56
C ALA A 38 -10.46 16.01 13.81
N PRO A 39 -9.88 17.09 14.37
CA PRO A 39 -10.03 18.44 13.83
C PRO A 39 -9.50 18.55 12.39
N ALA A 40 -10.22 19.32 11.57
CA ALA A 40 -10.00 19.51 10.14
C ALA A 40 -8.55 19.90 9.77
N PRO A 41 -8.07 19.56 8.54
CA PRO A 41 -8.82 19.06 7.39
C PRO A 41 -9.18 17.57 7.48
N ALA A 42 -10.40 17.24 7.04
CA ALA A 42 -11.10 15.96 7.15
C ALA A 42 -10.17 14.71 7.18
N PRO A 43 -9.83 14.20 8.37
CA PRO A 43 -8.82 13.14 8.55
C PRO A 43 -9.16 11.89 7.73
N LEU A 44 -10.43 11.46 7.73
CA LEU A 44 -10.89 10.28 6.99
C LEU A 44 -10.61 10.33 5.48
N ALA A 45 -10.66 11.51 4.87
CA ALA A 45 -10.33 11.66 3.45
C ALA A 45 -8.82 11.54 3.19
N LEU A 46 -7.95 11.76 4.19
CA LEU A 46 -6.49 11.74 4.05
C LEU A 46 -5.86 10.39 4.44
N ILE A 47 -6.48 9.65 5.36
CA ILE A 47 -6.01 8.33 5.83
C ILE A 47 -6.94 7.16 5.42
N GLY A 48 -8.00 7.44 4.66
CA GLY A 48 -8.94 6.42 4.18
C GLY A 48 -8.29 5.33 3.33
N GLY A 49 -7.30 5.68 2.51
CA GLY A 49 -6.52 4.74 1.69
C GLY A 49 -5.82 3.67 2.53
N PRO A 50 -4.95 4.04 3.50
CA PRO A 50 -4.35 3.10 4.44
C PRO A 50 -5.33 2.22 5.21
N ILE A 51 -6.42 2.81 5.72
CA ILE A 51 -7.44 2.04 6.47
C ILE A 51 -8.09 1.00 5.57
N LEU A 52 -8.50 1.38 4.36
CA LEU A 52 -9.10 0.46 3.38
C LEU A 52 -8.09 -0.59 2.93
N ALA A 53 -6.85 -0.22 2.63
CA ALA A 53 -5.81 -1.14 2.20
C ALA A 53 -5.56 -2.24 3.25
N LEU A 54 -5.43 -1.87 4.52
CA LEU A 54 -5.26 -2.82 5.63
C LEU A 54 -6.51 -3.68 5.84
N GLY A 55 -7.72 -3.11 5.70
CA GLY A 55 -8.97 -3.87 5.78
C GLY A 55 -9.09 -4.92 4.66
N LEU A 56 -8.80 -4.54 3.41
CA LEU A 56 -8.74 -5.45 2.26
C LEU A 56 -7.68 -6.53 2.43
N MET A 57 -6.51 -6.15 2.95
CA MET A 57 -5.40 -7.06 3.19
C MET A 57 -5.78 -8.07 4.28
N GLY A 58 -6.31 -7.62 5.41
CA GLY A 58 -6.78 -8.46 6.50
C GLY A 58 -7.88 -9.42 6.06
N ALA A 59 -8.96 -8.91 5.48
CA ALA A 59 -10.07 -9.75 5.00
C ALA A 59 -9.62 -10.71 3.88
N GLY A 60 -8.95 -10.20 2.85
CA GLY A 60 -8.61 -10.97 1.66
C GLY A 60 -7.49 -11.99 1.87
N MET A 61 -6.39 -11.56 2.50
CA MET A 61 -5.22 -12.41 2.69
C MET A 61 -5.49 -13.49 3.74
N ILE A 62 -6.06 -13.13 4.89
CA ILE A 62 -6.33 -14.09 5.96
C ILE A 62 -7.43 -15.05 5.52
N ALA A 63 -8.52 -14.58 4.89
CA ALA A 63 -9.58 -15.49 4.44
C ALA A 63 -9.14 -16.41 3.29
N ALA A 64 -8.35 -15.93 2.32
CA ALA A 64 -7.78 -16.81 1.30
C ALA A 64 -6.84 -17.86 1.90
N ALA A 65 -6.06 -17.47 2.92
CA ALA A 65 -5.15 -18.37 3.63
C ALA A 65 -5.90 -19.40 4.49
N ALA A 66 -6.98 -18.98 5.15
CA ALA A 66 -7.82 -19.85 5.98
C ALA A 66 -8.64 -20.84 5.15
N ALA A 67 -9.20 -20.37 4.03
CA ALA A 67 -10.08 -21.19 3.19
C ALA A 67 -9.33 -21.98 2.09
N GLY A 68 -8.05 -21.69 1.87
CA GLY A 68 -7.24 -22.28 0.80
C GLY A 68 -7.74 -22.00 -0.62
N ARG A 69 -8.59 -20.98 -0.79
CA ARG A 69 -9.27 -20.65 -2.06
C ARG A 69 -9.17 -19.16 -2.33
N LEU A 70 -8.57 -18.82 -3.47
CA LEU A 70 -8.39 -17.44 -3.94
C LEU A 70 -9.71 -16.66 -3.95
N TRP A 71 -10.75 -17.23 -4.56
CA TRP A 71 -12.00 -16.51 -4.79
C TRP A 71 -12.70 -16.12 -3.48
N ILE A 72 -12.58 -16.90 -2.41
CA ILE A 72 -13.16 -16.59 -1.10
C ILE A 72 -12.52 -15.33 -0.53
N GLY A 73 -11.20 -15.23 -0.57
CA GLY A 73 -10.50 -14.02 -0.14
C GLY A 73 -10.83 -12.82 -1.01
N VAL A 74 -10.91 -12.99 -2.33
CA VAL A 74 -11.28 -11.88 -3.24
C VAL A 74 -12.68 -11.36 -2.92
N VAL A 75 -13.67 -12.24 -2.80
CA VAL A 75 -15.06 -11.85 -2.49
C VAL A 75 -15.13 -11.14 -1.14
N LEU A 76 -14.48 -11.69 -0.09
CA LEU A 76 -14.51 -11.08 1.23
C LEU A 76 -13.77 -9.74 1.27
N ALA A 77 -12.63 -9.62 0.60
CA ALA A 77 -11.94 -8.33 0.47
C ALA A 77 -12.85 -7.30 -0.21
N LEU A 78 -13.47 -7.64 -1.34
CA LEU A 78 -14.37 -6.72 -2.05
C LEU A 78 -15.59 -6.32 -1.20
N LEU A 79 -16.21 -7.27 -0.50
CA LEU A 79 -17.32 -6.99 0.42
C LEU A 79 -16.89 -6.09 1.57
N THR A 80 -15.72 -6.34 2.16
CA THR A 80 -15.13 -5.50 3.20
C THR A 80 -14.82 -4.10 2.68
N GLY A 81 -14.18 -3.97 1.52
CA GLY A 81 -13.87 -2.67 0.92
C GLY A 81 -15.12 -1.86 0.60
N ALA A 82 -16.13 -2.49 -0.01
CA ALA A 82 -17.42 -1.87 -0.29
C ALA A 82 -18.12 -1.46 1.02
N GLY A 83 -18.17 -2.35 2.01
CA GLY A 83 -18.76 -2.09 3.32
C GLY A 83 -18.10 -0.94 4.06
N LEU A 84 -16.76 -0.88 4.08
CA LEU A 84 -16.00 0.20 4.70
C LEU A 84 -16.18 1.54 3.97
N ILE A 85 -16.27 1.54 2.64
CA ILE A 85 -16.58 2.76 1.88
C ILE A 85 -18.00 3.26 2.20
N LEU A 86 -18.99 2.36 2.23
CA LEU A 86 -20.36 2.72 2.62
C LEU A 86 -20.42 3.22 4.06
N PHE A 87 -19.67 2.60 4.96
CA PHE A 87 -19.55 3.04 6.35
C PHE A 87 -18.92 4.42 6.45
N ALA A 88 -17.82 4.68 5.73
CA ALA A 88 -17.19 6.00 5.68
C ALA A 88 -18.13 7.08 5.13
N GLN A 89 -18.93 6.76 4.11
CA GLN A 89 -19.95 7.68 3.57
C GLN A 89 -21.06 7.95 4.60
N ALA A 90 -21.49 6.94 5.36
CA ALA A 90 -22.45 7.10 6.45
C ALA A 90 -21.91 7.98 7.59
N LEU A 91 -20.58 7.97 7.79
CA LEU A 91 -19.87 8.86 8.72
C LEU A 91 -19.63 10.28 8.16
N GLY A 92 -20.18 10.61 6.99
CA GLY A 92 -20.12 11.95 6.40
C GLY A 92 -18.99 12.17 5.39
N MET A 93 -18.26 11.13 4.98
CA MET A 93 -17.25 11.27 3.92
C MET A 93 -17.92 11.65 2.58
N PRO A 94 -17.40 12.65 1.85
CA PRO A 94 -17.93 13.02 0.55
C PRO A 94 -17.86 11.87 -0.45
N ARG A 95 -18.71 11.93 -1.49
CA ARG A 95 -18.71 10.92 -2.56
C ARG A 95 -17.34 10.80 -3.20
N LEU A 96 -17.03 9.57 -3.64
CA LEU A 96 -15.76 9.22 -4.29
C LEU A 96 -15.46 10.17 -5.46
N ALA A 97 -14.27 10.77 -5.48
CA ALA A 97 -13.84 11.64 -6.57
C ALA A 97 -13.76 10.88 -7.91
N HIS A 98 -13.16 9.68 -7.90
CA HIS A 98 -13.07 8.81 -9.07
C HIS A 98 -13.55 7.38 -8.75
N PRO A 99 -14.85 7.09 -8.93
CA PRO A 99 -15.42 5.79 -8.55
C PRO A 99 -14.82 4.63 -9.37
N LEU A 100 -14.55 4.85 -10.66
CA LEU A 100 -13.96 3.81 -11.52
C LEU A 100 -12.51 3.49 -11.15
N SER A 101 -11.70 4.51 -10.88
CA SER A 101 -10.31 4.32 -10.42
C SER A 101 -10.25 3.66 -9.04
N THR A 102 -11.13 4.09 -8.13
CA THR A 102 -11.26 3.48 -6.80
C THR A 102 -11.65 2.01 -6.93
N GLY A 103 -12.68 1.71 -7.73
CA GLY A 103 -13.11 0.34 -7.99
C GLY A 103 -12.01 -0.54 -8.56
N LEU A 104 -11.24 -0.04 -9.53
CA LEU A 104 -10.11 -0.75 -10.11
C LEU A 104 -9.02 -1.03 -9.06
N ALA A 105 -8.68 -0.05 -8.23
CA ALA A 105 -7.71 -0.20 -7.15
C ALA A 105 -8.16 -1.26 -6.13
N LEU A 106 -9.44 -1.25 -5.73
CA LEU A 106 -10.01 -2.26 -4.84
C LEU A 106 -9.91 -3.67 -5.43
N ILE A 107 -10.25 -3.84 -6.71
CA ILE A 107 -10.20 -5.13 -7.40
C ILE A 107 -8.75 -5.65 -7.46
N ILE A 108 -7.82 -4.82 -7.92
CA ILE A 108 -6.41 -5.21 -8.06
C ILE A 108 -5.80 -5.53 -6.70
N ALA A 109 -6.04 -4.70 -5.68
CA ALA A 109 -5.57 -4.94 -4.32
C ALA A 109 -6.16 -6.24 -3.75
N SER A 110 -7.47 -6.46 -3.90
CA SER A 110 -8.16 -7.67 -3.42
C SER A 110 -7.57 -8.94 -4.04
N ILE A 111 -7.35 -8.95 -5.36
CA ILE A 111 -6.73 -10.07 -6.07
C ILE A 111 -5.30 -10.29 -5.56
N SER A 112 -4.52 -9.22 -5.41
CA SER A 112 -3.13 -9.30 -4.95
C SER A 112 -3.00 -9.87 -3.55
N PHE A 113 -3.78 -9.36 -2.60
CA PHE A 113 -3.78 -9.86 -1.22
C PHE A 113 -4.31 -11.28 -1.11
N ALA A 114 -5.40 -11.60 -1.80
CA ALA A 114 -5.95 -12.96 -1.81
C ALA A 114 -5.01 -13.96 -2.49
N ALA A 115 -4.27 -13.56 -3.53
CA ALA A 115 -3.27 -14.41 -4.17
C ALA A 115 -2.13 -14.78 -3.22
N ARG A 116 -1.62 -13.82 -2.44
CA ARG A 116 -0.62 -14.07 -1.40
C ARG A 116 -1.17 -14.96 -0.29
N GLY A 117 -2.39 -14.72 0.17
CA GLY A 117 -3.05 -15.58 1.16
C GLY A 117 -3.21 -17.03 0.68
N ALA A 118 -3.67 -17.21 -0.56
CA ALA A 118 -3.77 -18.53 -1.18
C ALA A 118 -2.40 -19.22 -1.32
N LEU A 119 -1.33 -18.46 -1.59
CA LEU A 119 0.03 -19.00 -1.58
C LEU A 119 0.44 -19.50 -0.18
N PHE A 120 0.12 -18.75 0.89
CA PHE A 120 0.40 -19.17 2.26
C PHE A 120 -0.34 -20.46 2.65
N ALA A 121 -1.60 -20.61 2.23
CA ALA A 121 -2.32 -21.87 2.40
C ALA A 121 -1.61 -23.04 1.71
N ARG A 122 -1.06 -22.83 0.51
CA ARG A 122 -0.36 -23.88 -0.24
C ARG A 122 1.01 -24.23 0.36
N SER A 123 1.71 -23.27 0.95
CA SER A 123 3.06 -23.48 1.48
C SER A 123 3.07 -24.05 2.90
N ALA A 124 2.12 -23.64 3.75
CA ALA A 124 2.08 -23.98 5.18
C ALA A 124 0.82 -24.74 5.61
N SER A 125 -0.02 -25.20 4.66
CA SER A 125 -1.28 -25.92 4.91
C SER A 125 -2.12 -25.19 5.97
N ASP A 126 -2.40 -25.87 7.08
CA ASP A 126 -3.32 -25.44 8.14
C ASP A 126 -2.80 -24.25 8.95
N LYS A 127 -1.52 -23.90 8.76
CA LYS A 127 -0.86 -22.77 9.42
C LYS A 127 -0.70 -21.55 8.50
N GLY A 128 -1.12 -21.64 7.23
CA GLY A 128 -0.99 -20.53 6.27
C GLY A 128 -1.63 -19.23 6.74
N TRP A 129 -2.74 -19.32 7.48
CA TRP A 129 -3.42 -18.15 8.04
C TRP A 129 -2.60 -17.45 9.14
N LEU A 130 -1.75 -18.15 9.89
CA LEU A 130 -0.86 -17.52 10.89
C LEU A 130 0.20 -16.65 10.21
N ILE A 131 0.70 -17.09 9.05
CA ILE A 131 1.61 -16.30 8.22
C ILE A 131 0.88 -15.05 7.73
N ALA A 132 -0.36 -15.19 7.25
CA ALA A 132 -1.17 -14.04 6.83
C ALA A 132 -1.37 -13.04 7.97
N VAL A 133 -1.71 -13.50 9.17
CA VAL A 133 -1.86 -12.64 10.36
C VAL A 133 -0.55 -11.90 10.68
N ALA A 134 0.59 -12.60 10.70
CA ALA A 134 1.89 -11.98 10.98
C ALA A 134 2.26 -10.92 9.94
N VAL A 135 2.01 -11.19 8.66
CA VAL A 135 2.26 -10.25 7.56
C VAL A 135 1.35 -9.03 7.66
N VAL A 136 0.04 -9.23 7.86
CA VAL A 136 -0.93 -8.13 8.04
C VAL A 136 -0.56 -7.27 9.24
N ALA A 137 -0.24 -7.88 10.39
CA ALA A 137 0.17 -7.16 11.58
C ALA A 137 1.48 -6.39 11.38
N GLY A 138 2.47 -7.00 10.70
CA GLY A 138 3.74 -6.34 10.38
C GLY A 138 3.56 -5.13 9.47
N GLU A 139 2.79 -5.27 8.38
CA GLU A 139 2.50 -4.13 7.49
C GLU A 139 1.69 -3.05 8.21
N ALA A 140 0.69 -3.42 9.01
CA ALA A 140 -0.07 -2.47 9.83
C ALA A 140 0.85 -1.71 10.79
N ALA A 141 1.76 -2.40 11.49
CA ALA A 141 2.70 -1.75 12.41
C ALA A 141 3.62 -0.75 11.69
N ILE A 142 4.15 -1.12 10.51
CA ILE A 142 5.02 -0.23 9.73
C ILE A 142 4.23 0.99 9.23
N LEU A 143 3.01 0.80 8.70
CA LEU A 143 2.17 1.90 8.23
C LEU A 143 1.70 2.82 9.37
N LEU A 144 1.34 2.25 10.53
CA LEU A 144 1.00 3.04 11.72
C LEU A 144 2.19 3.83 12.24
N THR A 145 3.39 3.25 12.20
CA THR A 145 4.63 3.96 12.56
C THR A 145 4.90 5.09 11.58
N ALA A 146 4.76 4.83 10.28
CA ALA A 146 4.95 5.83 9.23
C ALA A 146 3.94 6.99 9.33
N SER A 147 2.71 6.72 9.75
CA SER A 147 1.68 7.75 9.93
C SER A 147 1.82 8.52 11.24
N ALA A 148 2.19 7.85 12.34
CA ALA A 148 2.39 8.49 13.64
C ALA A 148 3.68 9.32 13.69
N MET A 149 4.73 8.87 12.98
CA MET A 149 6.07 9.48 13.01
C MET A 149 6.62 9.64 11.58
N PRO A 150 6.11 10.63 10.81
CA PRO A 150 6.58 10.86 9.45
C PRO A 150 8.09 11.10 9.39
N GLY A 151 8.79 10.43 8.46
CA GLY A 151 10.23 10.55 8.27
C GLY A 151 11.10 9.68 9.19
N MET A 152 10.51 8.95 10.15
CA MET A 152 11.26 8.00 10.98
C MET A 152 11.70 6.76 10.20
N LEU A 153 10.85 6.31 9.28
CA LEU A 153 11.10 5.12 8.48
C LEU A 153 11.67 5.51 7.11
N PRO A 154 12.64 4.75 6.58
CA PRO A 154 13.21 5.07 5.30
C PRO A 154 12.21 4.77 4.18
N ASP A 155 12.14 5.65 3.18
CA ASP A 155 11.15 5.53 2.09
C ASP A 155 11.27 4.19 1.33
N TRP A 156 12.48 3.62 1.23
CA TRP A 156 12.69 2.35 0.53
C TRP A 156 11.92 1.21 1.20
N LEU A 157 11.75 1.28 2.52
CA LEU A 157 10.96 0.30 3.27
C LEU A 157 9.48 0.43 2.90
N LEU A 158 8.97 1.66 2.75
CA LEU A 158 7.59 1.91 2.32
C LEU A 158 7.35 1.45 0.88
N ALA A 159 8.34 1.61 0.00
CA ALA A 159 8.28 1.14 -1.38
C ALA A 159 8.23 -0.39 -1.49
N LEU A 160 8.61 -1.13 -0.45
CA LEU A 160 8.51 -2.59 -0.40
C LEU A 160 7.13 -3.08 0.04
N LEU A 161 6.30 -2.24 0.67
CA LEU A 161 5.06 -2.67 1.33
C LEU A 161 3.88 -2.73 0.35
N PRO A 162 3.30 -3.90 0.11
CA PRO A 162 2.09 -3.99 -0.69
C PRO A 162 0.88 -3.25 -0.13
N ALA A 163 0.72 -3.17 1.20
CA ALA A 163 -0.32 -2.37 1.83
C ALA A 163 -0.09 -0.88 1.52
N GLN A 164 1.15 -0.41 1.44
CA GLN A 164 1.44 0.96 1.01
C GLN A 164 1.06 1.19 -0.45
N TRP A 165 1.36 0.24 -1.35
CA TRP A 165 0.95 0.35 -2.75
C TRP A 165 -0.58 0.43 -2.89
N ALA A 166 -1.31 -0.42 -2.17
CA ALA A 166 -2.76 -0.36 -2.14
C ALA A 166 -3.27 0.96 -1.53
N SER A 167 -2.62 1.43 -0.46
CA SER A 167 -2.95 2.71 0.18
C SER A 167 -2.87 3.86 -0.80
N THR A 168 -1.74 4.00 -1.51
CA THR A 168 -1.54 5.07 -2.51
C THR A 168 -2.55 4.99 -3.66
N ALA A 169 -2.81 3.79 -4.19
CA ALA A 169 -3.76 3.60 -5.30
C ALA A 169 -5.20 3.92 -4.90
N ILE A 170 -5.64 3.46 -3.73
CA ILE A 170 -6.98 3.74 -3.21
C ILE A 170 -7.11 5.22 -2.88
N GLN A 171 -6.14 5.78 -2.14
CA GLN A 171 -6.13 7.18 -1.74
C GLN A 171 -6.23 8.12 -2.95
N THR A 172 -5.48 7.84 -4.02
CA THR A 172 -5.54 8.61 -5.27
C THR A 172 -6.94 8.58 -5.90
N GLY A 173 -7.62 7.43 -5.86
CA GLY A 173 -9.00 7.30 -6.33
C GLY A 173 -10.02 8.05 -5.46
N LEU A 174 -9.78 8.10 -4.14
CA LEU A 174 -10.64 8.77 -3.17
C LEU A 174 -10.57 10.29 -3.26
N THR A 175 -9.37 10.88 -3.33
CA THR A 175 -9.17 12.33 -3.20
C THR A 175 -9.16 13.08 -4.53
N GLY A 176 -8.94 12.40 -5.67
CA GLY A 176 -8.88 13.07 -6.98
C GLY A 176 -7.74 14.07 -7.12
N THR A 177 -6.78 14.07 -6.19
CA THR A 177 -5.59 14.96 -6.19
C THR A 177 -4.57 14.62 -7.28
N GLY A 178 -4.90 13.67 -8.17
CA GLY A 178 -4.13 13.38 -9.38
C GLY A 178 -5.01 13.58 -10.60
N ILE A 179 -4.81 14.68 -11.33
CA ILE A 179 -5.42 14.94 -12.64
C ILE A 179 -5.04 13.85 -13.68
N ASP A 180 -4.14 12.92 -13.36
CA ASP A 180 -3.89 11.72 -14.15
C ASP A 180 -3.87 10.45 -13.27
N THR A 181 -4.68 9.46 -13.65
CA THR A 181 -4.63 8.04 -13.23
C THR A 181 -3.22 7.42 -13.38
N ARG A 182 -2.31 8.10 -14.09
CA ARG A 182 -0.87 7.78 -14.19
C ARG A 182 -0.15 7.88 -12.85
N ALA A 183 -0.61 8.70 -11.91
CA ALA A 183 0.05 8.95 -10.64
C ALA A 183 0.13 7.70 -9.73
N ALA A 184 -0.83 6.78 -9.81
CA ALA A 184 -0.79 5.50 -9.05
C ALA A 184 -0.42 4.29 -9.92
N SER A 185 0.02 4.51 -11.16
CA SER A 185 0.23 3.42 -12.14
C SER A 185 1.30 2.43 -11.69
N SER A 186 2.40 2.88 -11.10
CA SER A 186 3.45 2.02 -10.57
C SER A 186 2.95 1.11 -9.44
N ALA A 187 2.16 1.65 -8.50
CA ALA A 187 1.55 0.89 -7.41
C ALA A 187 0.55 -0.15 -7.91
N LEU A 188 -0.30 0.21 -8.88
CA LEU A 188 -1.24 -0.72 -9.51
C LEU A 188 -0.51 -1.81 -10.30
N LEU A 189 0.53 -1.46 -11.05
CA LEU A 189 1.39 -2.40 -11.77
C LEU A 189 2.13 -3.33 -10.81
N ALA A 190 2.60 -2.82 -9.68
CA ALA A 190 3.26 -3.63 -8.65
C ALA A 190 2.28 -4.63 -8.01
N LEU A 191 1.08 -4.19 -7.65
CA LEU A 191 0.04 -5.08 -7.12
C LEU A 191 -0.40 -6.13 -8.14
N ALA A 192 -0.72 -5.71 -9.37
CA ALA A 192 -1.17 -6.60 -10.43
C ALA A 192 -0.07 -7.56 -10.89
N GLY A 193 1.16 -7.06 -11.06
CA GLY A 193 2.32 -7.84 -11.46
C GLY A 193 2.71 -8.87 -10.41
N THR A 194 2.73 -8.50 -9.12
CA THR A 194 2.98 -9.47 -8.04
C THR A 194 1.86 -10.50 -7.93
N ALA A 195 0.60 -10.10 -8.11
CA ALA A 195 -0.53 -11.02 -8.15
C ALA A 195 -0.41 -12.01 -9.32
N ALA A 196 -0.16 -11.50 -10.53
CA ALA A 196 0.00 -12.30 -11.74
C ALA A 196 1.16 -13.30 -11.59
N ALA A 197 2.33 -12.85 -11.12
CA ALA A 197 3.46 -13.72 -10.83
C ALA A 197 3.09 -14.80 -9.79
N THR A 198 2.42 -14.42 -8.70
CA THR A 198 1.99 -15.36 -7.66
C THR A 198 1.04 -16.42 -8.21
N LEU A 199 0.03 -16.03 -8.98
CA LEU A 199 -0.97 -16.93 -9.55
C LEU A 199 -0.38 -17.80 -10.66
N LEU A 200 0.46 -17.23 -11.52
CA LEU A 200 1.15 -17.95 -12.60
C LEU A 200 2.03 -19.05 -12.02
N VAL A 201 2.85 -18.73 -11.02
CA VAL A 201 3.76 -19.70 -10.42
C VAL A 201 2.99 -20.71 -9.58
N ALA A 202 1.91 -20.29 -8.90
CA ALA A 202 1.05 -21.21 -8.19
C ALA A 202 0.39 -22.23 -9.13
N ARG A 203 0.04 -21.83 -10.36
CA ARG A 203 -0.62 -22.69 -11.36
C ARG A 203 0.37 -23.57 -12.13
N LEU A 204 1.53 -23.04 -12.51
CA LEU A 204 2.44 -23.68 -13.46
C LEU A 204 3.58 -24.48 -12.83
N TRP A 205 4.05 -24.13 -11.62
CA TRP A 205 5.30 -24.72 -11.08
C TRP A 205 5.10 -25.61 -9.84
N PRO A 206 5.77 -26.79 -9.79
CA PRO A 206 5.77 -27.63 -8.61
C PRO A 206 6.62 -27.03 -7.49
N ARG A 207 5.97 -26.71 -6.35
CA ARG A 207 6.38 -26.53 -4.93
C ARG A 207 7.73 -25.90 -4.54
N ARG A 208 8.78 -25.87 -5.37
CA ARG A 208 10.17 -25.52 -4.99
C ARG A 208 10.57 -24.08 -5.31
N TRP A 209 9.99 -23.47 -6.34
CA TRP A 209 10.30 -22.11 -6.80
C TRP A 209 9.25 -21.00 -6.57
N PRO A 210 8.04 -21.24 -6.00
CA PRO A 210 7.04 -20.19 -5.83
C PRO A 210 7.54 -18.92 -5.15
N TYR A 211 8.25 -19.07 -4.03
CA TYR A 211 8.74 -17.94 -3.28
C TYR A 211 9.85 -17.20 -3.99
N LEU A 212 10.76 -17.89 -4.68
CA LEU A 212 11.87 -17.23 -5.37
C LEU A 212 11.36 -16.35 -6.51
N ILE A 213 10.42 -16.84 -7.32
CA ILE A 213 9.83 -16.07 -8.42
C ILE A 213 8.94 -14.94 -7.89
N MET A 214 8.12 -15.22 -6.87
CA MET A 214 7.30 -14.18 -6.24
C MET A 214 8.17 -13.08 -5.63
N PHE A 215 9.25 -13.44 -4.93
CA PHE A 215 10.13 -12.49 -4.25
C PHE A 215 10.95 -11.66 -5.24
N THR A 216 11.43 -12.26 -6.33
CA THR A 216 12.10 -11.51 -7.41
C THR A 216 11.13 -10.57 -8.13
N ALA A 217 9.92 -11.01 -8.45
CA ALA A 217 8.88 -10.12 -8.99
C ALA A 217 8.54 -8.98 -8.02
N TRP A 218 8.40 -9.29 -6.73
CA TRP A 218 8.14 -8.31 -5.68
C TRP A 218 9.27 -7.29 -5.56
N LEU A 219 10.54 -7.71 -5.49
CA LEU A 219 11.69 -6.80 -5.45
C LEU A 219 11.79 -5.94 -6.72
N GLY A 220 11.64 -6.54 -7.91
CA GLY A 220 11.68 -5.81 -9.16
C GLY A 220 10.57 -4.77 -9.30
N LEU A 221 9.35 -5.11 -8.87
CA LEU A 221 8.22 -4.18 -8.86
C LEU A 221 8.32 -3.15 -7.74
N SER A 222 8.97 -3.49 -6.62
CA SER A 222 9.29 -2.52 -5.57
C SER A 222 10.31 -1.50 -6.07
N ALA A 223 11.30 -1.92 -6.86
CA ALA A 223 12.24 -1.02 -7.51
C ALA A 223 11.52 -0.08 -8.50
N LEU A 224 10.52 -0.59 -9.24
CA LEU A 224 9.68 0.27 -10.08
C LEU A 224 8.93 1.33 -9.24
N VAL A 225 8.32 0.93 -8.12
CA VAL A 225 7.64 1.86 -7.20
C VAL A 225 8.63 2.86 -6.59
N TRP A 226 9.84 2.43 -6.29
CA TRP A 226 10.91 3.30 -5.77
C TRP A 226 11.35 4.36 -6.78
N HIS A 227 11.53 3.98 -8.04
CA HIS A 227 11.96 4.90 -9.10
C HIS A 227 10.83 5.74 -9.70
N GLN A 228 9.58 5.29 -9.58
CA GLN A 228 8.39 5.99 -10.02
C GLN A 228 7.37 6.02 -8.87
N PRO A 229 7.67 6.77 -7.79
CA PRO A 229 6.80 6.82 -6.63
C PRO A 229 5.47 7.46 -7.00
N GLY A 230 4.40 6.94 -6.40
CA GLY A 230 3.10 7.59 -6.45
C GLY A 230 3.10 8.93 -5.69
N PRO A 231 2.04 9.73 -5.83
CA PRO A 231 1.93 11.00 -5.11
C PRO A 231 2.06 10.76 -3.60
N PRO A 232 2.79 11.64 -2.88
CA PRO A 232 2.98 11.50 -1.45
C PRO A 232 1.63 11.51 -0.72
N MET A 233 1.53 10.81 0.41
CA MET A 233 0.34 10.90 1.25
C MET A 233 0.12 12.37 1.68
N PRO A 234 -1.12 12.88 1.69
CA PRO A 234 -1.39 14.29 2.02
C PRO A 234 -0.82 14.76 3.36
N GLY A 235 -0.68 13.86 4.35
CA GLY A 235 -0.04 14.17 5.64
C GLY A 235 1.46 14.49 5.54
N ALA A 236 2.16 13.93 4.55
CA ALA A 236 3.57 14.24 4.30
C ALA A 236 3.76 15.64 3.69
N GLU A 237 2.77 16.13 2.93
CA GLU A 237 2.78 17.51 2.41
C GLU A 237 2.47 18.53 3.50
N LEU A 238 1.53 18.23 4.41
CA LEU A 238 1.27 19.07 5.58
C LEU A 238 2.49 19.13 6.52
N ALA A 239 3.22 18.03 6.71
CA ALA A 239 4.47 18.00 7.48
C ALA A 239 5.62 18.75 6.77
N LYS A 240 5.77 18.59 5.44
CA LYS A 240 6.76 19.35 4.64
C LYS A 240 6.44 20.85 4.60
N ALA A 241 5.17 21.22 4.49
CA ALA A 241 4.73 22.63 4.51
C ALA A 241 4.85 23.25 5.92
N ALA A 242 4.77 22.45 6.99
CA ALA A 242 5.01 22.87 8.36
C ALA A 242 6.50 22.95 8.74
N THR A 243 7.41 22.51 7.86
CA THR A 243 8.85 22.69 8.07
C THR A 243 9.19 24.13 7.67
N PRO A 244 9.68 25.00 8.59
CA PRO A 244 10.15 26.32 8.19
C PRO A 244 11.29 26.11 7.19
N SER A 245 11.14 26.66 5.99
CA SER A 245 12.19 26.72 4.98
C SER A 245 13.34 27.60 5.50
N GLY A 246 14.20 26.98 6.29
CA GLY A 246 15.32 27.60 6.96
C GLY A 246 16.55 26.72 6.86
N GLN A 247 17.44 27.14 5.96
CA GLN A 247 18.88 26.87 5.92
C GLN A 247 19.36 25.56 5.25
N TYR A 248 20.46 25.76 4.50
CA TYR A 248 21.24 24.85 3.63
C TYR A 248 20.70 24.72 2.18
N ALA A 249 21.38 25.17 1.11
CA ALA A 249 22.75 25.66 0.98
C ALA A 249 22.91 26.63 -0.21
N ALA A 250 23.87 27.54 -0.04
CA ALA A 250 24.46 28.35 -1.08
C ALA A 250 25.38 27.52 -2.00
N ARG A 251 25.60 28.11 -3.19
CA ARG A 251 26.77 27.97 -4.10
C ARG A 251 26.64 26.97 -5.27
N SER A 252 26.28 27.51 -6.44
CA SER A 252 27.02 27.31 -7.70
C SER A 252 26.44 28.18 -8.82
N THR A 253 27.09 29.30 -9.14
CA THR A 253 27.14 29.85 -10.51
C THR A 253 28.47 30.56 -10.69
N ASP A 254 29.49 29.78 -11.06
CA ASP A 254 30.63 30.29 -11.82
C ASP A 254 30.25 30.22 -13.30
N ALA A 255 30.08 31.39 -13.92
CA ALA A 255 30.17 31.74 -15.35
C ALA A 255 29.64 33.19 -15.43
N GLU A 256 30.32 34.24 -15.88
CA GLU A 256 31.59 34.45 -16.56
C GLU A 256 31.91 35.96 -16.36
N PRO A 257 33.18 36.40 -16.23
CA PRO A 257 33.48 37.81 -16.01
C PRO A 257 33.45 38.58 -17.35
N ASP A 258 32.47 39.47 -17.50
CA ASP A 258 32.40 40.37 -18.65
C ASP A 258 33.64 41.28 -18.69
N ALA A 259 34.44 41.07 -19.72
CA ALA A 259 35.59 41.88 -20.07
C ALA A 259 35.15 43.21 -20.69
N ALA A 260 34.94 44.25 -19.86
CA ALA A 260 35.01 45.63 -20.31
C ALA A 260 35.03 46.62 -19.14
N ALA A 261 36.22 46.87 -18.57
CA ALA A 261 36.65 48.20 -18.08
C ALA A 261 37.91 48.08 -17.23
N CYS A 262 39.08 48.11 -17.87
CA CYS A 262 40.27 48.79 -17.35
C CYS A 262 41.41 48.68 -18.37
N SER A 263 41.65 49.74 -19.12
CA SER A 263 42.97 50.39 -19.20
C SER A 263 42.96 51.39 -20.35
N VAL A 264 42.96 52.68 -20.03
CA VAL A 264 44.00 53.60 -20.51
C VAL A 264 44.27 54.60 -19.39
N ALA A 265 45.40 54.43 -18.72
CA ALA A 265 46.07 55.51 -18.01
C ALA A 265 47.06 56.18 -18.99
N GLY A 266 47.09 57.51 -19.03
CA GLY A 266 48.17 58.26 -19.67
C GLY A 266 47.95 59.78 -19.60
N PRO A 267 49.00 60.60 -19.37
CA PRO A 267 48.93 61.87 -18.65
C PRO A 267 49.19 63.10 -19.54
N VAL A 268 49.28 64.28 -18.91
CA VAL A 268 50.10 65.49 -19.26
C VAL A 268 49.32 66.79 -19.49
N HIS A 269 49.54 67.71 -18.54
CA HIS A 269 49.79 69.16 -18.57
C HIS A 269 48.94 70.18 -19.38
N ASP A 270 48.65 71.25 -18.61
CA ASP A 270 48.36 72.67 -18.89
C ASP A 270 47.00 73.05 -19.51
#